data_AF-A0A0F7YCV2-F1
#
_entry.id   AF-A0A0F7YCV2-F1
#
_cell.length_a   1.000
_cell.length_b   1.000
_cell.length_c   1.000
_cell.angle_alpha   90.00
_cell.angle_beta   90.00
_cell.angle_gamma   90.00
#
_symmetry.space_group_name_H-M   'P 1'
#
loop_
_entity.id
_entity.type
_entity.pdbx_description
1 polymer ?
#
loop_
_entity_poly.entity_id
_entity_poly.type
_entity_poly.pdbx_seq_one_letter_code
_entity_poly.pdbx_strand_id
1 'polypeptide(L)'
;MKKIVPDPPEDLHAKFQLPPGQSLSTAILEGAVPIEEVLMNVCHFMFIAYTDGYHAQELATDGDLKQLQASSLQHLTVAWGQVDALVGALKQVPASGFYQPG
;
A
#
# COMPACT_ATOMS: atom_id res chain seq x y z
N MET A 1 5.23 -11.18 22.22
CA MET A 1 5.51 -10.05 21.30
C MET A 1 4.21 -9.29 21.10
N LYS A 2 4.15 -7.97 21.30
CA LYS A 2 2.95 -7.20 20.92
C LYS A 2 2.80 -7.33 19.41
N LYS A 3 1.67 -7.86 18.95
CA LYS A 3 1.33 -7.91 17.53
C LYS A 3 1.33 -6.46 17.05
N ILE A 4 2.30 -6.06 16.23
CA ILE A 4 2.24 -4.78 15.54
C ILE A 4 1.12 -4.96 14.53
N VAL A 5 -0.04 -4.38 14.85
CA VAL A 5 -1.15 -4.28 13.91
C VAL A 5 -0.87 -3.00 13.13
N PRO A 6 -0.66 -3.07 11.80
CA PRO A 6 -0.58 -1.87 10.98
C PRO A 6 -1.86 -1.05 11.16
N ASP A 7 -1.73 0.27 11.13
CA ASP A 7 -2.92 1.13 11.14
C ASP A 7 -3.81 0.76 9.95
N PRO A 8 -5.15 0.77 10.14
CA PRO A 8 -6.06 0.41 9.07
C PRO A 8 -5.89 1.37 7.88
N PRO A 9 -6.08 0.88 6.65
CA PRO A 9 -6.10 1.78 5.49
C PRO A 9 -7.18 2.84 5.66
N GLU A 10 -6.85 4.06 5.27
CA GLU A 10 -7.72 5.22 5.45
C GLU A 10 -8.48 5.55 4.16
N ASP A 11 -9.72 6.01 4.30
CA ASP A 11 -10.42 6.68 3.21
C ASP A 11 -9.84 8.09 3.06
N LEU A 12 -8.92 8.26 2.10
CA LEU A 12 -8.23 9.53 1.87
C LEU A 12 -9.17 10.63 1.38
N HIS A 13 -10.26 10.29 0.68
CA HIS A 13 -11.26 11.27 0.27
C HIS A 13 -11.97 11.86 1.49
N ALA A 14 -12.33 11.03 2.44
CA ALA A 14 -12.94 11.47 3.70
C ALA A 14 -11.93 12.22 4.58
N LYS A 15 -10.71 11.70 4.74
CA LYS A 15 -9.65 12.28 5.58
C LYS A 15 -9.28 13.70 5.14
N PHE A 16 -9.13 13.93 3.83
CA PHE A 16 -8.76 15.22 3.27
C PHE A 16 -9.95 16.06 2.79
N GLN A 17 -11.18 15.60 3.06
CA GLN A 17 -12.43 16.29 2.69
C GLN A 17 -12.48 16.70 1.21
N LEU A 18 -12.07 15.78 0.34
CA LEU A 18 -11.98 16.07 -1.09
C LEU A 18 -13.37 16.25 -1.71
N PRO A 19 -13.54 17.20 -2.64
CA PRO A 19 -14.73 17.32 -3.45
C PRO A 19 -15.14 15.96 -4.07
N PRO A 20 -16.45 15.65 -4.11
CA PRO A 20 -16.95 14.43 -4.72
C PRO A 20 -16.45 14.28 -6.16
N GLY A 21 -15.90 13.11 -6.48
CA GLY A 21 -15.38 12.80 -7.82
C GLY A 21 -13.98 13.35 -8.13
N GLN A 22 -13.35 14.09 -7.20
CA GLN A 22 -11.95 14.48 -7.39
C GLN A 22 -11.05 13.24 -7.31
N SER A 23 -10.16 13.10 -8.28
CA SER A 23 -9.16 12.02 -8.27
C SER A 23 -8.05 12.32 -7.25
N LEU A 24 -7.51 11.29 -6.61
CA LEU A 24 -6.34 11.45 -5.72
C LEU A 24 -5.14 12.02 -6.47
N SER A 25 -4.95 11.67 -7.75
CA SER A 25 -3.90 12.27 -8.58
C SER A 25 -4.02 13.79 -8.69
N THR A 26 -5.24 14.31 -8.93
CA THR A 26 -5.48 15.76 -8.99
C THR A 26 -5.22 16.39 -7.63
N ALA A 27 -5.74 15.78 -6.55
CA ALA A 27 -5.57 16.29 -5.20
C ALA A 27 -4.09 16.35 -4.75
N ILE A 28 -3.25 15.40 -5.19
CA ILE A 28 -1.80 15.44 -4.97
C ILE A 28 -1.16 16.61 -5.72
N LEU A 29 -1.49 16.79 -7.01
CA LEU A 29 -0.91 17.85 -7.84
C LEU A 29 -1.30 19.26 -7.34
N GLU A 30 -2.47 19.40 -6.75
CA GLU A 30 -2.95 20.63 -6.12
C GLU A 30 -2.39 20.83 -4.69
N GLY A 31 -1.64 19.85 -4.15
CA GLY A 31 -1.09 19.90 -2.80
C GLY A 31 -2.11 19.67 -1.68
N ALA A 32 -3.33 19.24 -2.01
CA ALA A 32 -4.39 18.93 -1.05
C ALA A 32 -4.15 17.59 -0.32
N VAL A 33 -3.51 16.64 -0.98
CA VAL A 33 -3.16 15.32 -0.43
C VAL A 33 -1.66 15.09 -0.55
N PRO A 34 -0.94 14.80 0.55
CA PRO A 34 0.44 14.35 0.48
C PRO A 34 0.53 13.02 -0.28
N ILE A 35 1.46 12.89 -1.23
CA ILE A 35 1.69 11.63 -1.96
C ILE A 35 2.06 10.49 -0.99
N GLU A 36 2.65 10.85 0.15
CA GLU A 36 3.02 10.00 1.26
C GLU A 36 1.85 9.17 1.77
N GLU A 37 0.70 9.82 1.95
CA GLU A 37 -0.52 9.21 2.46
C GLU A 37 -1.06 8.17 1.49
N VAL A 38 -0.98 8.45 0.19
CA VAL A 38 -1.37 7.49 -0.84
C VAL A 38 -0.44 6.27 -0.84
N LEU A 39 0.88 6.49 -0.77
CA LEU A 39 1.85 5.39 -0.78
C LEU A 39 1.75 4.50 0.47
N MET A 40 1.56 5.10 1.64
CA MET A 40 1.32 4.36 2.88
C MET A 40 0.03 3.53 2.80
N ASN A 41 -1.04 4.11 2.24
CA ASN A 41 -2.31 3.41 2.08
C ASN A 41 -2.20 2.22 1.10
N VAL A 42 -1.41 2.36 0.03
CA VAL A 42 -1.10 1.25 -0.90
C VAL A 42 -0.41 0.11 -0.16
N CYS A 43 0.61 0.39 0.68
CA CYS A 43 1.27 -0.63 1.49
C CYS A 43 0.29 -1.35 2.44
N HIS A 44 -0.61 -0.61 3.09
CA HIS A 44 -1.62 -1.20 3.98
C HIS A 44 -2.55 -2.16 3.24
N PHE A 45 -3.10 -1.75 2.09
CA PHE A 45 -3.97 -2.63 1.30
C PHE A 45 -3.22 -3.85 0.75
N MET A 46 -1.97 -3.69 0.32
CA MET A 46 -1.13 -4.83 -0.12
C MET A 46 -0.89 -5.82 1.03
N PHE A 47 -0.65 -5.35 2.25
CA PHE A 47 -0.49 -6.21 3.43
C PHE A 47 -1.75 -7.00 3.76
N ILE A 48 -2.90 -6.36 3.71
CA ILE A 48 -4.19 -7.02 3.92
C ILE A 48 -4.41 -8.08 2.84
N ALA A 49 -4.25 -7.71 1.57
CA ALA A 49 -4.42 -8.63 0.45
C ALA A 49 -3.47 -9.84 0.53
N TYR A 50 -2.21 -9.60 0.92
CA TYR A 50 -1.25 -10.68 1.14
C TYR A 50 -1.67 -11.60 2.27
N THR A 51 -2.09 -11.04 3.42
CA THR A 51 -2.50 -11.82 4.59
C THR A 51 -3.73 -12.68 4.29
N ASP A 52 -4.75 -12.08 3.68
CA ASP A 52 -5.97 -12.79 3.30
C ASP A 52 -5.69 -13.85 2.24
N GLY A 53 -4.87 -13.53 1.23
CA GLY A 53 -4.46 -14.46 0.19
C GLY A 53 -3.64 -15.63 0.74
N TYR A 54 -2.75 -15.38 1.71
CA TYR A 54 -1.95 -16.41 2.38
C TYR A 54 -2.84 -17.39 3.14
N HIS A 55 -3.80 -16.88 3.91
CA HIS A 55 -4.78 -17.73 4.60
C HIS A 55 -5.64 -18.53 3.61
N ALA A 56 -6.09 -17.91 2.53
CA ALA A 56 -6.84 -18.61 1.47
C ALA A 56 -6.03 -19.74 0.83
N GLN A 57 -4.73 -19.51 0.59
CA GLN A 57 -3.81 -20.50 0.05
C GLN A 57 -3.58 -21.70 0.98
N GLU A 58 -3.45 -21.45 2.28
CA GLU A 58 -3.31 -22.52 3.27
C GLU A 58 -4.55 -23.40 3.35
N LEU A 59 -5.74 -22.81 3.16
CA LEU A 59 -7.02 -23.51 3.18
C LEU A 59 -7.37 -24.18 1.83
N ALA A 60 -6.70 -23.83 0.74
CA ALA A 60 -6.97 -24.38 -0.58
C ALA A 60 -6.59 -25.87 -0.65
N THR A 61 -7.55 -26.70 -1.06
CA THR A 61 -7.38 -28.15 -1.26
C THR A 61 -7.10 -28.52 -2.72
N ASP A 62 -7.52 -27.67 -3.65
CA ASP A 62 -7.24 -27.80 -5.08
C ASP A 62 -5.80 -27.36 -5.39
N GLY A 63 -5.01 -28.25 -6.01
CA GLY A 63 -3.60 -28.02 -6.29
C GLY A 63 -3.34 -26.89 -7.30
N ASP A 64 -4.19 -26.77 -8.33
CA ASP A 64 -4.05 -25.73 -9.35
C ASP A 64 -4.41 -24.36 -8.77
N LEU A 65 -5.48 -24.30 -7.96
CA LEU A 65 -5.84 -23.09 -7.23
C LEU A 65 -4.74 -22.67 -6.24
N LYS A 66 -4.15 -23.63 -5.53
CA LYS A 66 -3.07 -23.37 -4.57
C LYS A 66 -1.80 -22.82 -5.26
N GLN A 67 -1.47 -23.32 -6.45
CA GLN A 67 -0.37 -22.79 -7.26
C GLN A 67 -0.67 -21.39 -7.80
N LEU A 68 -1.89 -21.15 -8.29
CA LEU A 68 -2.28 -19.82 -8.78
C LEU A 68 -2.26 -18.77 -7.66
N GLN A 69 -2.70 -19.14 -6.46
CA GLN A 69 -2.62 -18.29 -5.28
C GLN A 69 -1.17 -18.04 -4.85
N ALA A 70 -0.29 -19.05 -4.91
CA ALA A 70 1.15 -18.87 -4.66
C ALA A 70 1.74 -17.81 -5.60
N SER A 71 1.45 -17.91 -6.90
CA SER A 71 1.90 -16.95 -7.90
C SER A 71 1.35 -15.55 -7.65
N SER A 72 0.07 -15.45 -7.25
CA SER A 72 -0.55 -14.17 -6.92
C SER A 72 0.09 -13.49 -5.71
N LEU A 73 0.41 -14.26 -4.65
CA LEU A 73 1.14 -13.75 -3.48
C LEU A 73 2.55 -13.31 -3.85
N GLN A 74 3.24 -14.03 -4.73
CA GLN A 74 4.54 -13.61 -5.24
C GLN A 74 4.46 -12.26 -5.99
N HIS A 75 3.44 -12.06 -6.84
CA HIS A 75 3.23 -10.78 -7.52
C HIS A 75 2.95 -9.64 -6.52
N LEU A 76 2.17 -9.88 -5.47
CA LEU A 76 1.93 -8.90 -4.41
C LEU A 76 3.23 -8.52 -3.67
N THR A 77 4.08 -9.50 -3.34
CA THR A 77 5.40 -9.24 -2.73
C THR A 77 6.29 -8.37 -3.64
N VAL A 78 6.29 -8.63 -4.94
CA VAL A 78 7.03 -7.80 -5.91
C VAL A 78 6.47 -6.38 -5.95
N ALA A 79 5.14 -6.24 -6.02
CA ALA A 79 4.48 -4.94 -6.04
C ALA A 79 4.78 -4.14 -4.78
N TRP A 80 4.77 -4.77 -3.61
CA TRP A 80 5.20 -4.14 -2.36
C TRP A 80 6.64 -3.66 -2.47
N GLY A 81 7.56 -4.51 -2.93
CA GLY A 81 8.97 -4.13 -3.10
C GLY A 81 9.16 -2.89 -4.01
N GLN A 82 8.33 -2.72 -5.04
CA GLN A 82 8.34 -1.50 -5.86
C GLN A 82 7.88 -0.26 -5.08
N VAL A 83 6.84 -0.38 -4.26
CA VAL A 83 6.35 0.73 -3.43
C VAL A 83 7.38 1.10 -2.36
N ASP A 84 8.00 0.12 -1.71
CA ASP A 84 9.07 0.35 -0.73
C ASP A 84 10.28 1.06 -1.35
N ALA A 85 10.70 0.65 -2.56
CA ALA A 85 11.76 1.32 -3.29
C ALA A 85 11.41 2.79 -3.62
N LEU A 86 10.16 3.06 -4.00
CA LEU A 86 9.69 4.42 -4.26
C LEU A 86 9.67 5.28 -2.98
N VAL A 87 9.16 4.75 -1.87
CA VAL A 87 9.21 5.43 -0.56
C VAL A 87 10.66 5.70 -0.15
N GLY A 88 11.55 4.73 -0.34
CA GLY A 88 12.98 4.86 -0.09
C GLY A 88 13.63 5.98 -0.92
N ALA A 89 13.31 6.07 -2.21
CA ALA A 89 13.77 7.14 -3.08
C ALA A 89 13.23 8.51 -2.63
N LEU A 90 11.96 8.58 -2.25
CA LEU A 90 11.33 9.81 -1.77
C LEU A 90 11.92 10.30 -0.45
N LYS A 91 12.41 9.43 0.43
CA LYS A 91 13.13 9.82 1.65
C LYS A 91 14.41 10.61 1.37
N GLN A 92 14.99 10.46 0.18
CA GLN A 92 16.20 11.16 -0.24
C GLN A 92 15.93 12.49 -0.95
N VAL A 93 14.66 12.81 -1.27
CA VAL A 93 14.29 14.02 -1.99
C VAL A 93 13.92 15.11 -0.98
N PRO A 94 14.64 16.25 -0.91
CA PRO A 94 14.38 17.29 0.11
C PRO A 94 12.98 17.92 0.08
N ALA A 95 12.33 17.89 -1.08
CA ALA A 95 10.96 18.39 -1.25
C ALA A 95 9.87 17.38 -0.86
N SER A 96 10.26 16.15 -0.53
CA SER A 96 9.35 15.07 -0.13
C SER A 96 8.96 15.21 1.33
N GLY A 97 7.70 14.91 1.67
CA GLY A 97 7.25 14.77 3.06
C GLY A 97 7.88 13.57 3.77
N PHE A 98 8.50 12.64 3.04
CA PHE A 98 9.33 11.57 3.59
C PHE A 98 10.77 11.98 3.89
N TYR A 99 11.20 13.21 3.58
CA TYR A 99 12.60 13.57 3.68
C TYR A 99 13.14 13.38 5.10
N GLN A 100 14.20 12.57 5.19
CA GLN A 100 14.94 12.36 6.43
C GLN A 100 16.42 12.58 6.09
N PRO A 101 17.01 13.74 6.48
CA PRO A 101 18.44 13.93 6.30
C PRO A 101 19.18 12.87 7.11
N GLY A 102 20.07 12.14 6.43
CA GLY A 102 20.95 11.15 7.05
C GLY A 102 22.01 11.75 7.96
#